data_AF-A0A4Q5LKE9-F1
#
_entry.id   AF-A0A4Q5LKE9-F1
#
_cell.length_a   1.000
_cell.length_b   1.000
_cell.length_c   1.000
_cell.angle_alpha   90.00
_cell.angle_beta   90.00
_cell.angle_gamma   90.00
#
_symmetry.space_group_name_H-M   'P 1'
#
loop_
_entity.id
_entity.type
_entity.pdbx_description
1 polymer ?
#
loop_
_entity_poly.entity_id
_entity_poly.type
_entity_poly.pdbx_seq_one_letter_code
_entity_poly.pdbx_strand_id
1 'polypeptide(L)'
;MSKSPIEKSPVQLFDLLVELLLAKDMPEVVVASRLKPFVYATRKEPDRLGRKFLILKGAGFQLTATFEKPSFNLYQVTARLTPSAYAQIKAHAQALASVTQTEMVWSNSWFGLWPALKVSRGDAPRQAVTARFMGLLPGQKFIVLTRR
;
A
#
# COMPACT_ATOMS: atom_id res chain seq x y z
N MET A 1 29.64 1.85 -18.44
CA MET A 1 28.19 2.15 -18.52
C MET A 1 27.61 2.06 -17.12
N SER A 2 27.52 3.17 -16.42
CA SER A 2 26.88 3.23 -15.09
C SER A 2 25.38 3.04 -15.28
N LYS A 3 24.84 1.91 -14.85
CA LYS A 3 23.38 1.76 -14.70
C LYS A 3 22.97 2.76 -13.63
N SER A 4 22.34 3.87 -14.02
CA SER A 4 21.64 4.72 -13.08
C SER A 4 20.71 3.82 -12.27
N PRO A 5 20.73 3.89 -10.92
CA PRO A 5 19.78 3.14 -10.14
C PRO A 5 18.37 3.55 -10.61
N ILE A 6 17.55 2.56 -10.97
CA ILE A 6 16.14 2.81 -11.28
C ILE A 6 15.55 3.43 -10.01
N GLU A 7 15.41 4.74 -9.97
CA GLU A 7 14.72 5.41 -8.86
C GLU A 7 13.31 4.85 -8.80
N LYS A 8 13.05 4.09 -7.73
CA LYS A 8 11.76 3.48 -7.50
C LYS A 8 10.81 4.56 -6.97
N SER A 9 9.79 4.92 -7.76
CA SER A 9 8.93 6.07 -7.45
C SER A 9 7.88 5.75 -6.38
N PRO A 10 7.32 6.77 -5.70
CA PRO A 10 6.19 6.60 -4.77
C PRO A 10 4.98 5.89 -5.40
N VAL A 11 4.73 6.14 -6.70
CA VAL A 11 3.66 5.49 -7.46
C VAL A 11 3.93 3.99 -7.60
N GLN A 12 5.15 3.60 -7.99
CA GLN A 12 5.54 2.19 -8.09
C GLN A 12 5.43 1.46 -6.75
N LEU A 13 5.73 2.15 -5.64
CA LEU A 13 5.52 1.60 -4.31
C LEU A 13 4.03 1.35 -4.06
N PHE A 14 3.17 2.33 -4.36
CA PHE A 14 1.74 2.20 -4.16
C PHE A 14 1.14 1.03 -4.95
N ASP A 15 1.48 0.91 -6.24
CA ASP A 15 1.00 -0.19 -7.09
C ASP A 15 1.42 -1.56 -6.53
N LEU A 16 2.67 -1.69 -6.08
CA LEU A 16 3.17 -2.91 -5.46
C LEU A 16 2.42 -3.23 -4.15
N LEU A 17 2.14 -2.23 -3.31
CA LEU A 17 1.40 -2.45 -2.06
C LEU A 17 -0.03 -2.95 -2.32
N VAL A 18 -0.68 -2.41 -3.37
CA VAL A 18 -1.99 -2.88 -3.82
C VAL A 18 -1.90 -4.32 -4.33
N GLU A 19 -0.92 -4.65 -5.17
CA GLU A 19 -0.68 -6.00 -5.68
C GLU A 19 -0.51 -7.02 -4.53
N LEU A 20 0.34 -6.69 -3.55
CA LEU A 20 0.60 -7.53 -2.38
C LEU A 20 -0.68 -7.76 -1.56
N LEU A 21 -1.51 -6.74 -1.36
CA LEU A 21 -2.75 -6.88 -0.59
C LEU A 21 -3.87 -7.61 -1.35
N LEU A 22 -3.86 -7.56 -2.69
CA LEU A 22 -4.79 -8.31 -3.53
C LEU A 22 -4.42 -9.79 -3.64
N ALA A 23 -3.17 -10.17 -3.38
CA ALA A 23 -2.73 -11.56 -3.47
C ALA A 23 -3.30 -12.43 -2.33
N LYS A 24 -3.59 -13.71 -2.62
CA LYS A 24 -4.26 -14.62 -1.69
C LYS A 24 -3.47 -14.80 -0.38
N ASP A 25 -2.20 -15.15 -0.51
CA ASP A 25 -1.29 -15.49 0.58
C ASP A 25 0.00 -14.69 0.46
N MET A 26 0.19 -13.71 1.35
CA MET A 26 1.38 -12.86 1.39
C MET A 26 2.01 -12.90 2.77
N PRO A 27 2.90 -13.89 3.01
CA PRO A 27 3.62 -13.98 4.27
C PRO A 27 4.68 -12.88 4.37
N GLU A 28 5.09 -12.58 5.60
CA GLU A 28 6.06 -11.52 5.92
C GLU A 28 7.34 -11.59 5.09
N VAL A 29 7.90 -12.78 4.88
CA VAL A 29 9.16 -12.96 4.13
C VAL A 29 9.03 -12.52 2.67
N VAL A 30 7.89 -12.79 2.03
CA VAL A 30 7.64 -12.41 0.64
C VAL A 30 7.45 -10.90 0.55
N VAL A 31 6.66 -10.33 1.46
CA VAL A 31 6.45 -8.86 1.52
C VAL A 31 7.78 -8.14 1.74
N ALA A 32 8.60 -8.58 2.69
CA ALA A 32 9.91 -8.00 2.95
C ALA A 32 10.84 -8.07 1.74
N SER A 33 10.86 -9.21 1.03
CA SER A 33 11.65 -9.40 -0.19
C SER A 33 11.22 -8.44 -1.31
N ARG A 34 9.92 -8.36 -1.58
CA ARG A 34 9.36 -7.50 -2.64
C ARG A 34 9.55 -6.01 -2.36
N LEU A 35 9.51 -5.60 -1.09
CA LEU A 35 9.72 -4.20 -0.68
C LEU A 35 11.20 -3.79 -0.55
N LYS A 36 12.14 -4.75 -0.53
CA LYS A 36 13.59 -4.51 -0.41
C LYS A 36 14.11 -3.38 -1.33
N PRO A 37 13.68 -3.26 -2.61
CA PRO A 37 14.18 -2.21 -3.49
C PRO A 37 13.78 -0.77 -3.09
N PHE A 38 12.78 -0.60 -2.22
CA PHE A 38 12.25 0.73 -1.85
C PHE A 38 12.76 1.20 -0.48
N VAL A 39 13.41 0.34 0.29
CA VAL A 39 13.64 0.54 1.72
C VAL A 39 15.14 0.57 2.04
N TYR A 40 15.53 1.42 2.97
CA TYR A 40 16.88 1.45 3.53
C TYR A 40 16.94 0.91 4.96
N ALA A 41 15.80 0.74 5.63
CA ALA A 41 15.73 0.17 6.97
C ALA A 41 14.45 -0.62 7.18
N THR A 42 14.57 -1.72 7.93
CA THR A 42 13.47 -2.63 8.25
C THR A 42 13.56 -3.03 9.71
N ARG A 43 12.43 -3.01 10.43
CA ARG A 43 12.30 -3.46 11.81
C ARG A 43 11.12 -4.41 11.92
N LYS A 44 11.33 -5.54 12.61
CA LYS A 44 10.27 -6.50 12.92
C LYS A 44 9.83 -6.30 14.36
N GLU A 45 8.53 -6.28 14.58
CA GLU A 45 7.95 -6.32 15.93
C GLU A 45 7.61 -7.77 16.32
N PRO A 46 7.71 -8.11 17.61
CA PRO A 46 7.22 -9.39 18.10
C PRO A 46 5.70 -9.51 17.89
N ASP A 47 5.22 -10.76 17.82
CA ASP A 47 3.78 -11.05 17.80
C ASP A 47 3.11 -10.46 19.06
N ARG A 48 2.07 -9.66 18.84
CA ARG A 48 1.21 -9.13 19.90
C ARG A 48 -0.23 -9.32 19.49
N LEU A 49 -1.00 -10.02 20.34
CA LEU A 49 -2.44 -10.24 20.15
C LEU A 49 -2.79 -10.87 18.79
N GLY A 50 -1.94 -11.77 18.28
CA GLY A 50 -2.17 -12.44 17.00
C GLY A 50 -1.85 -11.59 15.77
N ARG A 51 -1.07 -10.51 15.97
CA ARG A 51 -0.62 -9.62 14.89
C ARG A 51 0.90 -9.49 14.93
N LYS A 52 1.49 -9.50 13.74
CA LYS A 52 2.90 -9.16 13.53
C LYS A 52 2.98 -7.86 12.73
N PHE A 53 4.02 -7.08 13.01
CA PHE A 53 4.26 -5.82 12.32
C PHE A 53 5.65 -5.79 11.71
N LEU A 54 5.71 -5.41 10.44
CA LEU A 54 6.93 -5.12 9.72
C LEU A 54 6.95 -3.62 9.45
N ILE A 55 7.86 -2.91 10.10
CA ILE A 55 8.06 -1.47 9.92
C ILE A 55 9.19 -1.27 8.91
N LEU A 56 8.93 -0.55 7.83
CA LEU A 56 9.91 -0.29 6.77
C LEU A 56 10.07 1.22 6.55
N LYS A 57 11.29 1.67 6.32
CA LYS A 57 11.60 3.08 6.01
C LYS A 57 12.29 3.18 4.66
N GLY A 58 11.85 4.13 3.87
CA GLY A 58 12.40 4.43 2.55
C GLY A 58 12.35 5.93 2.25
N ALA A 59 12.79 6.31 1.06
CA ALA A 59 12.79 7.70 0.65
C ALA A 59 11.34 8.21 0.57
N GLY A 60 11.02 9.21 1.39
CA GLY A 60 9.70 9.84 1.40
C GLY A 60 8.60 9.05 2.13
N PHE A 61 8.90 7.94 2.81
CA PHE A 61 7.90 7.14 3.51
C PHE A 61 8.40 6.37 4.75
N GLN A 62 7.45 6.03 5.62
CA GLN A 62 7.55 4.94 6.60
C GLN A 62 6.28 4.08 6.51
N LEU A 63 6.45 2.78 6.30
CA LEU A 63 5.37 1.80 6.21
C LEU A 63 5.29 0.96 7.46
N THR A 64 4.08 0.55 7.83
CA THR A 64 3.81 -0.55 8.76
C THR A 64 2.93 -1.56 8.04
N ALA A 65 3.51 -2.70 7.69
CA ALA A 65 2.78 -3.85 7.16
C ALA A 65 2.32 -4.73 8.33
N THR A 66 1.02 -5.00 8.39
CA THR A 66 0.36 -5.76 9.46
C THR A 66 -0.07 -7.12 8.93
N PHE A 67 0.31 -8.17 9.66
CA PHE A 67 0.00 -9.56 9.36
C PHE A 67 -0.86 -10.13 10.49
N GLU A 68 -1.93 -10.86 10.17
CA GLU A 68 -2.90 -11.33 11.16
C GLU A 68 -3.10 -12.86 11.12
N LYS A 69 -3.32 -13.47 12.29
CA LYS A 69 -3.68 -14.89 12.44
C LYS A 69 -4.97 -15.25 11.66
N PRO A 70 -5.19 -16.54 11.29
CA PRO A 70 -4.39 -17.72 11.66
C PRO A 70 -3.10 -17.89 10.83
N SER A 71 -3.08 -17.39 9.59
CA SER A 71 -1.98 -17.66 8.64
C SER A 71 -0.86 -16.61 8.65
N PHE A 72 -1.00 -15.52 9.41
CA PHE A 72 -0.09 -14.35 9.36
C PHE A 72 0.13 -13.82 7.95
N ASN A 73 -0.98 -13.70 7.21
CA ASN A 73 -0.99 -13.08 5.89
C ASN A 73 -1.11 -11.56 6.02
N LEU A 74 -0.54 -10.85 5.04
CA LEU A 74 -0.68 -9.40 4.95
C LEU A 74 -2.16 -9.01 4.89
N TYR A 75 -2.59 -8.17 5.82
CA TYR A 75 -3.96 -7.69 5.93
C TYR A 75 -4.07 -6.18 5.72
N GLN A 76 -3.11 -5.42 6.23
CA GLN A 76 -3.13 -3.96 6.17
C GLN A 76 -1.73 -3.39 6.00
N VAL A 77 -1.63 -2.29 5.25
CA VAL A 77 -0.44 -1.43 5.23
C VAL A 77 -0.84 -0.02 5.61
N THR A 78 -0.14 0.55 6.58
CA THR A 78 -0.23 1.98 6.92
C THR A 78 1.04 2.67 6.46
N ALA A 79 0.92 3.62 5.54
CA ALA A 79 2.01 4.39 5.00
C ALA A 79 1.95 5.83 5.51
N ARG A 80 2.95 6.26 6.28
CA ARG A 80 3.22 7.68 6.53
C ARG A 80 4.09 8.20 5.39
N LEU A 81 3.66 9.27 4.75
CA LEU A 81 4.29 9.81 3.54
C LEU A 81 4.71 11.26 3.74
N THR A 82 5.73 11.66 3.00
CA THR A 82 5.98 13.09 2.76
C THR A 82 4.85 13.71 1.93
N PRO A 83 4.63 15.03 2.00
CA PRO A 83 3.61 15.69 1.20
C PRO A 83 3.74 15.45 -0.31
N SER A 84 4.96 15.45 -0.84
CA SER A 84 5.24 15.21 -2.27
C SER A 84 4.90 13.79 -2.69
N ALA A 85 5.35 12.78 -1.96
CA ALA A 85 5.02 11.37 -2.23
C ALA A 85 3.50 11.13 -2.15
N TYR A 86 2.83 11.71 -1.15
CA TYR A 86 1.38 11.63 -1.02
C TYR A 86 0.65 12.26 -2.21
N ALA A 87 1.07 13.45 -2.66
CA ALA A 87 0.46 14.13 -3.80
C ALA A 87 0.57 13.29 -5.09
N GLN A 88 1.75 12.72 -5.35
CA GLN A 88 1.97 11.85 -6.51
C GLN A 88 1.06 10.60 -6.46
N ILE A 89 1.00 9.91 -5.32
CA ILE A 89 0.18 8.71 -5.17
C ILE A 89 -1.31 9.06 -5.26
N LYS A 90 -1.76 10.17 -4.66
CA LYS A 90 -3.15 10.60 -4.73
C LYS A 90 -3.57 10.93 -6.17
N ALA A 91 -2.74 11.67 -6.91
CA ALA A 91 -3.02 12.01 -8.31
C ALA A 91 -3.11 10.75 -9.19
N HIS A 92 -2.18 9.81 -9.02
CA HIS A 92 -2.21 8.50 -9.68
C HIS A 92 -3.48 7.72 -9.35
N ALA A 93 -3.81 7.59 -8.05
CA ALA A 93 -5.00 6.91 -7.59
C ALA A 93 -6.31 7.52 -8.12
N GLN A 94 -6.36 8.84 -8.29
CA GLN A 94 -7.50 9.53 -8.89
C GLN A 94 -7.65 9.16 -10.37
N ALA A 95 -6.55 9.09 -11.12
CA ALA A 95 -6.54 8.72 -12.53
C ALA A 95 -6.93 7.25 -12.76
N LEU A 96 -6.52 6.33 -11.88
CA LEU A 96 -6.83 4.89 -12.00
C LEU A 96 -8.34 4.59 -12.04
N ALA A 97 -9.14 5.38 -11.32
CA ALA A 97 -10.58 5.19 -11.28
C ALA A 97 -11.30 5.59 -12.59
N SER A 98 -10.61 6.28 -13.49
CA SER A 98 -11.12 6.62 -14.83
C SER A 98 -10.76 5.57 -15.89
N VAL A 99 -10.00 4.52 -15.52
CA VAL A 99 -9.53 3.49 -16.44
C VAL A 99 -10.39 2.24 -16.31
N THR A 100 -11.07 1.87 -17.40
CA THR A 100 -11.73 0.56 -17.51
C THR A 100 -10.67 -0.49 -17.82
N GLN A 101 -10.27 -1.29 -16.83
CA GLN A 101 -9.39 -2.45 -17.02
C GLN A 101 -10.17 -3.75 -16.85
N THR A 102 -9.92 -4.71 -17.72
CA THR A 102 -10.67 -5.98 -17.80
C THR A 102 -10.46 -6.87 -16.57
N GLU A 103 -9.33 -6.74 -15.89
CA GLU A 103 -8.94 -7.61 -14.77
C GLU A 103 -9.11 -6.97 -13.38
N MET A 104 -9.08 -5.63 -13.30
CA MET A 104 -9.18 -4.89 -12.05
C MET A 104 -10.27 -3.84 -12.14
N VAL A 105 -11.23 -3.92 -11.22
CA VAL A 105 -12.30 -2.94 -11.09
C VAL A 105 -11.89 -1.91 -10.07
N TRP A 106 -11.63 -0.70 -10.54
CA TRP A 106 -11.31 0.46 -9.72
C TRP A 106 -12.59 1.26 -9.46
N SER A 107 -12.87 1.56 -8.20
CA SER A 107 -13.94 2.49 -7.83
C SER A 107 -13.41 3.48 -6.81
N ASN A 108 -13.91 4.71 -6.85
CA ASN A 108 -13.45 5.74 -5.94
C ASN A 108 -14.62 6.37 -5.18
N SER A 109 -14.28 6.98 -4.05
CA SER A 109 -15.12 7.93 -3.33
C SER A 109 -14.19 9.05 -2.90
N TRP A 110 -13.99 10.03 -3.77
CA TRP A 110 -13.14 11.19 -3.48
C TRP A 110 -13.90 12.34 -2.81
N PHE A 111 -15.23 12.32 -2.89
CA PHE A 111 -16.12 13.29 -2.25
C PHE A 111 -16.54 12.82 -0.86
N GLY A 112 -16.55 13.73 0.11
CA GLY A 112 -16.86 13.45 1.51
C GLY A 112 -15.63 13.38 2.42
N LEU A 113 -15.87 13.08 3.70
CA LEU A 113 -14.84 13.14 4.76
C LEU A 113 -13.75 12.05 4.67
N TRP A 114 -13.94 11.03 3.83
CA TRP A 114 -13.09 9.84 3.80
C TRP A 114 -12.69 9.44 2.37
N PRO A 115 -11.77 10.17 1.73
CA PRO A 115 -11.34 9.88 0.37
C PRO A 115 -10.76 8.47 0.27
N ALA A 116 -11.29 7.65 -0.64
CA ALA A 116 -10.89 6.27 -0.79
C ALA A 116 -10.86 5.81 -2.25
N LEU A 117 -9.87 4.96 -2.55
CA LEU A 117 -9.82 4.12 -3.73
C LEU A 117 -10.12 2.68 -3.30
N LYS A 118 -10.99 2.00 -4.04
CA LYS A 118 -11.24 0.57 -3.89
C LYS A 118 -10.83 -0.12 -5.18
N VAL A 119 -10.20 -1.27 -5.03
CA VAL A 119 -9.82 -2.13 -6.15
C VAL A 119 -10.22 -3.56 -5.83
N SER A 120 -10.81 -4.24 -6.79
CA SER A 120 -11.13 -5.67 -6.71
C SER A 120 -10.72 -6.36 -8.00
N ARG A 121 -10.35 -7.64 -7.93
CA ARG A 121 -10.16 -8.42 -9.15
C ARG A 121 -11.52 -8.75 -9.79
N GLY A 122 -11.61 -8.65 -11.11
CA GLY A 122 -12.85 -8.90 -11.87
C GLY A 122 -13.36 -10.34 -11.73
N ASP A 123 -12.44 -11.30 -11.62
CA ASP A 123 -12.72 -12.73 -11.43
C ASP A 123 -12.92 -13.14 -9.96
N ALA A 124 -12.50 -12.30 -9.01
CA ALA A 124 -12.59 -12.56 -7.58
C ALA A 124 -13.01 -11.29 -6.80
N PRO A 125 -14.26 -10.82 -6.96
CA PRO A 125 -14.72 -9.56 -6.36
C PRO A 125 -14.71 -9.56 -4.82
N ARG A 126 -14.63 -10.74 -4.19
CA ARG A 126 -14.45 -10.91 -2.74
C ARG A 126 -13.02 -10.60 -2.26
N GLN A 127 -12.05 -10.45 -3.17
CA GLN A 127 -10.70 -9.99 -2.84
C GLN A 127 -10.59 -8.54 -3.26
N ALA A 128 -10.78 -7.65 -2.30
CA ALA A 128 -10.71 -6.21 -2.54
C ALA A 128 -9.69 -5.54 -1.63
N VAL A 129 -9.13 -4.43 -2.11
CA VAL A 129 -8.29 -3.54 -1.32
C VAL A 129 -8.96 -2.18 -1.28
N THR A 130 -9.05 -1.61 -0.08
CA THR A 130 -9.45 -0.22 0.12
C THR A 130 -8.23 0.59 0.52
N ALA A 131 -7.82 1.55 -0.30
CA ALA A 131 -6.83 2.56 0.05
C ALA A 131 -7.55 3.85 0.51
N ARG A 132 -7.42 4.20 1.78
CA ARG A 132 -7.93 5.44 2.36
C ARG A 132 -6.83 6.49 2.44
N PHE A 133 -7.14 7.70 1.99
CA PHE A 133 -6.22 8.82 1.91
C PHE A 133 -6.55 9.82 3.02
N MET A 134 -5.66 9.94 4.01
CA MET A 134 -5.86 10.77 5.19
C MET A 134 -4.82 11.89 5.23
N GLY A 135 -5.29 13.12 5.05
CA GLY A 135 -4.48 14.34 5.13
C GLY A 135 -4.83 15.19 6.35
N LEU A 136 -4.95 14.57 7.52
CA LEU A 136 -5.51 15.17 8.74
C LEU A 136 -4.77 16.44 9.20
N LEU A 137 -3.48 16.58 8.87
CA LEU A 137 -2.68 17.78 9.15
C LEU A 137 -1.81 18.16 7.93
N PRO A 138 -1.37 19.43 7.80
CA PRO A 138 -0.53 19.88 6.68
C PRO A 138 0.73 19.02 6.50
N GLY A 139 1.41 18.67 7.60
CA GLY A 139 2.65 17.87 7.60
C GLY A 139 2.47 16.37 7.82
N GLN A 140 1.25 15.88 8.02
CA GLN A 140 0.99 14.45 8.24
C GLN A 140 0.09 13.89 7.16
N LYS A 141 0.69 13.09 6.27
CA LYS A 141 -0.02 12.42 5.19
C LYS A 141 0.06 10.92 5.38
N PHE A 142 -1.10 10.27 5.38
CA PHE A 142 -1.20 8.84 5.54
C PHE A 142 -2.03 8.22 4.43
N ILE A 143 -1.64 7.02 4.04
CA ILE A 143 -2.48 6.11 3.27
C ILE A 143 -2.62 4.84 4.08
N VAL A 144 -3.86 4.37 4.26
CA VAL A 144 -4.14 3.08 4.87
C VAL A 144 -4.75 2.18 3.80
N LEU A 145 -4.03 1.13 3.45
CA LEU A 145 -4.49 0.10 2.53
C LEU A 145 -4.92 -1.11 3.34
N THR A 146 -6.17 -1.53 3.20
CA THR A 146 -6.73 -2.65 3.96
C THR A 146 -7.37 -3.64 2.99
N ARG A 147 -7.04 -4.91 3.17
CA ARG A 147 -7.71 -6.02 2.50
C ARG A 147 -9.12 -6.21 3.05
N ARG A 148 -10.09 -6.44 2.17
CA ARG A 148 -11.47 -6.80 2.49
C ARG A 148 -11.81 -8.17 1.95
#